data_AF-A0A382WMD5-F1
#
_entry.id   AF-A0A382WMD5-F1
#
_cell.length_a   1.000
_cell.length_b   1.000
_cell.length_c   1.000
_cell.angle_alpha   90.00
_cell.angle_beta   90.00
_cell.angle_gamma   90.00
#
_symmetry.space_group_name_H-M   'P 1'
#
loop_
_entity.id
_entity.type
_entity.pdbx_description
1 polymer ?
#
loop_
_entity_poly.entity_id
_entity_poly.type
_entity_poly.pdbx_seq_one_letter_code
_entity_poly.pdbx_strand_id
1 'polypeptide(L)'
;MVYDEISQLENNPGDGILDAVPKLYQVYDHPQVRGALVSLLGKDYQMSGHRHCHINPPGSRSQSWHQDGVNQRHHQVRTVLAMYYPQDVTMDLGPTVIMPGTHFRNAPTDFMAT
;
A
#
# COMPACT_ATOMS: atom_id res chain seq x y z
N MET A 1 10.16 -16.64 4.53
CA MET A 1 9.68 -15.26 4.79
C MET A 1 8.47 -14.99 3.90
N VAL A 2 7.72 -13.90 4.10
CA VAL A 2 6.61 -13.55 3.18
C VAL A 2 7.14 -13.35 1.75
N TYR A 3 8.33 -12.76 1.62
CA TYR A 3 9.01 -12.59 0.34
C TYR A 3 9.19 -13.89 -0.43
N ASP A 4 9.69 -14.94 0.23
CA ASP A 4 9.97 -16.21 -0.43
C ASP A 4 8.70 -16.79 -1.07
N GLU A 5 7.55 -16.71 -0.41
CA GLU A 5 6.27 -17.20 -0.98
C GLU A 5 5.83 -16.33 -2.17
N ILE A 6 5.95 -15.00 -2.07
CA ILE A 6 5.63 -14.08 -3.18
C ILE A 6 6.54 -14.35 -4.40
N SER A 7 7.84 -14.59 -4.17
CA SER A 7 8.84 -14.79 -5.23
C SER A 7 8.66 -16.07 -6.04
N GLN A 8 7.92 -17.05 -5.50
CA GLN A 8 7.66 -18.34 -6.16
C GLN A 8 6.35 -18.35 -6.94
N LEU A 9 5.58 -17.25 -6.92
CA LEU A 9 4.36 -17.14 -7.71
C LEU A 9 4.71 -17.04 -9.20
N GLU A 10 4.15 -17.93 -10.02
CA GLU A 10 4.35 -17.90 -11.47
C GLU A 10 3.76 -16.65 -12.11
N ASN A 11 2.66 -16.13 -11.54
CA ASN A 11 1.93 -14.97 -12.04
C ASN A 11 1.43 -14.11 -10.87
N ASN A 12 1.17 -12.83 -11.14
CA ASN A 12 0.56 -11.94 -10.16
C ASN A 12 -0.92 -12.32 -9.93
N PRO A 13 -1.32 -12.68 -8.68
CA PRO A 13 -2.67 -13.14 -8.38
C PRO A 13 -3.69 -12.00 -8.30
N GLY A 14 -3.29 -10.75 -8.54
CA GLY A 14 -4.18 -9.60 -8.44
C GLY A 14 -4.64 -9.39 -7.00
N ASP A 15 -5.93 -9.11 -6.83
CA ASP A 15 -6.59 -8.97 -5.52
C ASP A 15 -6.72 -10.30 -4.73
N GLY A 16 -6.32 -11.43 -5.35
CA GLY A 16 -6.23 -12.75 -4.72
C GLY A 16 -4.94 -12.99 -3.94
N ILE A 17 -4.10 -11.98 -3.69
CA ILE A 17 -2.79 -12.17 -3.07
C ILE A 17 -2.84 -12.81 -1.68
N LEU A 18 -3.90 -12.58 -0.90
CA LEU A 18 -4.05 -13.20 0.42
C LEU A 18 -4.42 -14.68 0.35
N ASP A 19 -5.04 -15.12 -0.75
CA ASP A 19 -5.33 -16.53 -0.99
C ASP A 19 -4.07 -17.24 -1.51
N ALA A 20 -3.31 -16.57 -2.38
CA ALA A 20 -2.06 -17.07 -2.93
C ALA A 20 -0.92 -17.11 -1.89
N VAL A 21 -0.86 -16.13 -0.98
CA VAL A 21 0.15 -16.01 0.08
C VAL A 21 -0.54 -15.74 1.43
N PRO A 22 -1.13 -16.78 2.07
CA PRO A 22 -1.84 -16.62 3.34
C PRO A 22 -0.98 -16.09 4.47
N LYS A 23 0.35 -16.22 4.39
CA LYS A 23 1.28 -15.69 5.39
C LYS A 23 1.17 -14.16 5.56
N LEU A 24 0.68 -13.44 4.56
CA LEU A 24 0.42 -12.01 4.66
C LEU A 24 -0.61 -11.65 5.75
N TYR A 25 -1.51 -12.57 6.13
CA TYR A 25 -2.40 -12.36 7.27
C TYR A 25 -1.63 -12.06 8.56
N GLN A 26 -0.43 -12.63 8.74
CA GLN A 26 0.41 -12.37 9.91
C GLN A 26 0.85 -10.90 10.01
N VAL A 27 1.01 -10.21 8.88
CA VAL A 27 1.35 -8.77 8.85
C VAL A 27 0.15 -7.95 9.31
N TYR A 28 -1.04 -8.24 8.77
CA TYR A 28 -2.28 -7.56 9.17
C TYR A 28 -2.64 -7.84 10.63
N ASP A 29 -2.40 -9.07 11.10
CA ASP A 29 -2.71 -9.48 12.47
C ASP A 29 -1.66 -9.05 13.49
N HIS A 30 -0.52 -8.52 13.04
CA HIS A 30 0.51 -8.01 13.94
C HIS A 30 -0.09 -6.94 14.88
N PRO A 31 0.09 -7.05 16.22
CA PRO A 31 -0.58 -6.18 17.17
C PRO A 31 -0.38 -4.68 16.92
N GLN A 32 0.82 -4.29 16.45
CA GLN A 32 1.11 -2.88 16.11
C GLN A 32 0.35 -2.42 14.86
N VAL A 33 0.20 -3.29 13.86
CA VAL A 33 -0.54 -2.98 12.62
C VAL A 33 -2.03 -2.87 12.95
N ARG A 34 -2.58 -3.89 13.63
CA ARG A 34 -3.98 -3.86 14.10
C ARG A 34 -4.25 -2.63 14.97
N GLY A 35 -3.38 -2.34 15.93
CA GLY A 35 -3.52 -1.20 16.83
C GLY A 35 -3.55 0.13 16.09
N ALA A 36 -2.67 0.33 15.10
CA ALA A 36 -2.67 1.52 14.26
C ALA A 36 -3.97 1.64 13.43
N LEU A 37 -4.41 0.56 12.79
CA LEU A 37 -5.65 0.54 12.00
C LEU A 37 -6.88 0.83 12.86
N VAL A 38 -7.01 0.19 14.03
CA VAL A 38 -8.11 0.45 14.97
C VAL A 38 -8.09 1.90 15.47
N SER A 39 -6.92 2.48 15.71
CA SER A 39 -6.79 3.86 16.17
C SER A 39 -7.24 4.88 15.10
N LEU A 40 -7.01 4.57 13.82
CA LEU A 40 -7.35 5.46 12.70
C LEU A 40 -8.79 5.26 12.18
N LEU A 41 -9.24 4.00 12.08
CA LEU A 41 -10.48 3.61 11.40
C LEU A 41 -11.59 3.14 12.34
N GLY A 42 -11.28 2.92 13.62
CA GLY A 42 -12.18 2.31 14.60
C GLY A 42 -12.11 0.79 14.61
N LYS A 43 -12.65 0.17 15.67
CA LYS A 43 -12.58 -1.28 15.91
C LYS A 43 -13.31 -2.15 14.87
N ASP A 44 -14.29 -1.56 14.19
CA ASP A 44 -15.17 -2.26 13.24
C ASP A 44 -14.73 -2.03 11.77
N TYR A 45 -13.46 -1.64 11.55
CA TYR A 45 -12.93 -1.46 10.21
C TYR A 45 -12.97 -2.78 9.42
N GLN A 46 -13.11 -2.65 8.11
CA GLN A 46 -13.16 -3.80 7.20
C GLN A 46 -11.99 -3.72 6.23
N MET A 47 -11.49 -4.89 5.83
CA MET A 47 -10.50 -4.98 4.78
C MET A 47 -11.15 -4.73 3.43
N SER A 48 -10.56 -3.83 2.64
CA SER A 48 -10.98 -3.61 1.25
C SER A 48 -10.82 -4.89 0.42
N GLY A 49 -11.64 -5.03 -0.62
CA GLY A 49 -11.47 -6.08 -1.63
C GLY A 49 -10.19 -5.91 -2.45
N HIS A 50 -9.71 -4.67 -2.59
CA HIS A 50 -8.49 -4.36 -3.34
C HIS A 50 -7.24 -4.63 -2.50
N ARG A 51 -6.31 -5.43 -3.06
CA ARG A 51 -5.05 -5.83 -2.44
C ARG A 51 -4.11 -6.38 -3.52
N HIS A 52 -3.32 -5.52 -4.12
CA HIS A 52 -2.50 -5.91 -5.27
C HIS A 52 -1.00 -6.01 -4.91
N CYS A 53 -0.33 -7.03 -5.44
CA CYS A 53 1.13 -7.13 -5.35
C CYS A 53 1.76 -6.29 -6.47
N HIS A 54 2.28 -5.11 -6.16
CA HIS A 54 2.98 -4.28 -7.14
C HIS A 54 4.45 -4.71 -7.27
N ILE A 55 4.87 -5.02 -8.50
CA ILE A 55 6.26 -5.35 -8.83
C ILE A 55 6.85 -4.17 -9.60
N ASN A 56 8.08 -3.77 -9.26
CA ASN A 56 8.83 -2.72 -9.94
C ASN A 56 10.01 -3.33 -10.72
N PRO A 57 9.86 -3.66 -12.01
CA PRO A 57 10.95 -4.24 -12.80
C PRO A 57 12.13 -3.26 -12.98
N PRO A 58 13.37 -3.77 -13.13
CA PRO A 58 14.51 -2.94 -13.50
C PRO A 58 14.25 -2.11 -14.77
N GLY A 59 14.67 -0.86 -14.76
CA GLY A 59 14.48 0.07 -15.89
C GLY A 59 13.07 0.69 -15.99
N SER A 60 12.19 0.43 -15.02
CA SER A 60 10.88 1.10 -14.96
C SER A 60 11.03 2.60 -14.78
N ARG A 61 10.19 3.37 -15.48
CA ARG A 61 10.11 4.82 -15.30
C ARG A 61 9.44 5.18 -13.97
N SER A 62 9.84 6.32 -13.39
CA SER A 62 9.13 6.89 -12.25
C SER A 62 7.67 7.19 -12.61
N GLN A 63 6.78 6.99 -11.63
CA GLN A 63 5.39 7.42 -11.76
C GLN A 63 5.30 8.95 -11.59
N SER A 64 4.29 9.55 -12.22
CA SER A 64 3.88 10.91 -11.92
C SER A 64 3.31 10.98 -10.52
N TRP A 65 3.37 12.15 -9.89
CA TRP A 65 2.65 12.35 -8.64
C TRP A 65 1.16 12.08 -8.82
N HIS A 66 0.59 11.35 -7.87
CA HIS A 66 -0.82 11.01 -7.87
C HIS A 66 -1.26 10.67 -6.44
N GLN A 67 -2.55 10.41 -6.29
CA GLN A 67 -3.10 9.76 -5.11
C GLN A 67 -3.80 8.48 -5.59
N ASP A 68 -3.85 7.48 -4.73
CA ASP A 68 -4.62 6.27 -5.02
C ASP A 68 -6.11 6.48 -4.77
N GLY A 69 -6.92 5.86 -5.64
CA GLY A 69 -8.37 5.87 -5.54
C GLY A 69 -9.03 7.24 -5.82
N VAL A 70 -10.32 7.31 -5.50
CA VAL A 70 -11.14 8.50 -5.73
C VAL A 70 -10.91 9.53 -4.61
N ASN A 71 -10.88 10.82 -4.97
CA ASN A 71 -10.74 11.95 -4.05
C ASN A 71 -11.98 12.15 -3.15
N GLN A 72 -12.24 11.23 -2.23
CA GLN A 72 -13.33 11.33 -1.25
C GLN A 72 -12.81 11.96 0.05
N ARG A 73 -12.85 13.29 0.11
CA ARG A 73 -12.41 14.02 1.30
C ARG A 73 -13.42 13.86 2.43
N HIS A 74 -12.90 13.57 3.62
CA HIS A 74 -13.66 13.50 4.84
C HIS A 74 -12.83 14.06 5.99
N HIS A 75 -13.48 14.65 7.00
CA HIS A 75 -12.80 15.18 8.19
C HIS A 75 -12.28 14.09 9.15
N GLN A 76 -12.47 12.82 8.80
CA GLN A 76 -12.01 11.63 9.51
C GLN A 76 -11.33 10.72 8.51
N VAL A 77 -10.37 9.92 8.97
CA VAL A 77 -9.78 8.86 8.15
C VAL A 77 -10.85 7.79 7.90
N ARG A 78 -11.24 7.61 6.64
CA ARG A 78 -12.24 6.59 6.22
C ARG A 78 -11.60 5.36 5.63
N THR A 79 -10.39 5.51 5.06
CA THR A 79 -9.65 4.46 4.38
C THR A 79 -8.17 4.64 4.66
N VAL A 80 -7.47 3.53 4.88
CA VAL A 80 -6.02 3.48 4.92
C VAL A 80 -5.56 2.52 3.83
N LEU A 81 -4.64 2.98 2.97
CA LEU A 81 -3.90 2.10 2.08
C LEU A 81 -2.59 1.70 2.78
N ALA A 82 -2.40 0.41 3.01
CA ALA A 82 -1.17 -0.11 3.57
C ALA A 82 -0.23 -0.54 2.44
N MET A 83 0.99 0.00 2.44
CA MET A 83 2.07 -0.42 1.55
C MET A 83 3.08 -1.22 2.36
N TYR A 84 3.33 -2.46 1.94
CA TYR A 84 4.22 -3.39 2.64
C TYR A 84 5.34 -3.84 1.71
N TYR A 85 6.59 -3.63 2.13
CA TYR A 85 7.75 -4.19 1.47
C TYR A 85 8.15 -5.49 2.17
N PRO A 86 8.06 -6.66 1.50
CA PRO A 86 8.40 -7.94 2.10
C PRO A 86 9.93 -8.18 2.24
N GLN A 87 10.74 -7.22 1.79
CA GLN A 87 12.20 -7.24 1.79
C GLN A 87 12.74 -5.84 2.11
N ASP A 88 14.04 -5.74 2.41
CA ASP A 88 14.73 -4.46 2.47
C ASP A 88 14.71 -3.77 1.09
N VAL A 89 14.50 -2.46 1.11
CA VAL A 89 14.41 -1.62 -0.10
C VAL A 89 15.54 -0.60 -0.10
N THR A 90 16.46 -0.72 -1.06
CA THR A 90 17.52 0.25 -1.31
C THR A 90 17.04 1.33 -2.27
N MET A 91 17.78 2.44 -2.39
CA MET A 91 17.44 3.53 -3.32
C MET A 91 17.37 3.06 -4.78
N ASP A 92 18.25 2.14 -5.19
CA ASP A 92 18.31 1.62 -6.56
C ASP A 92 17.09 0.76 -6.94
N LEU A 93 16.32 0.27 -5.94
CA LEU A 93 15.08 -0.49 -6.17
C LEU A 93 13.86 0.42 -6.41
N GLY A 94 14.02 1.74 -6.33
CA GLY A 94 12.97 2.72 -6.59
C GLY A 94 11.85 2.69 -5.53
N PRO A 95 12.16 3.01 -4.25
CA PRO A 95 11.15 3.08 -3.21
C PRO A 95 10.08 4.13 -3.51
N THR A 96 8.87 3.92 -2.98
CA THR A 96 7.79 4.91 -3.08
C THR A 96 8.17 6.19 -2.35
N VAL A 97 8.05 7.32 -3.04
CA VAL A 97 8.17 8.65 -2.43
C VAL A 97 6.78 9.10 -2.00
N ILE A 98 6.67 9.55 -0.74
CA ILE A 98 5.47 10.19 -0.22
C ILE A 98 5.72 11.68 -0.05
N MET A 99 4.70 12.50 -0.29
CA MET A 99 4.72 13.92 0.06
C MET A 99 3.92 14.11 1.36
N PRO A 100 4.57 14.34 2.52
CA PRO A 100 3.87 14.42 3.80
C PRO A 100 2.82 15.54 3.85
N GLY A 101 1.70 15.27 4.53
CA GLY A 101 0.63 16.26 4.76
C GLY A 101 -0.30 16.52 3.57
N THR A 102 -0.06 15.95 2.39
CA THR A 102 -0.92 16.14 1.21
C THR A 102 -2.29 15.47 1.34
N HIS A 103 -2.44 14.50 2.24
CA HIS A 103 -3.75 13.90 2.55
C HIS A 103 -4.78 14.92 3.09
N PHE A 104 -4.33 16.04 3.68
CA PHE A 104 -5.19 17.16 4.10
C PHE A 104 -5.45 18.19 2.99
N ARG A 105 -4.75 18.11 1.86
CA ARG A 105 -4.79 19.10 0.80
C ARG A 105 -5.55 18.56 -0.40
N ASN A 106 -6.33 19.41 -1.04
CA ASN A 106 -6.80 19.15 -2.39
C ASN A 106 -5.72 19.58 -3.38
N ALA A 107 -4.57 18.90 -3.36
CA ALA A 107 -3.53 19.13 -4.34
C ALA A 107 -3.98 18.48 -5.65
N PRO A 108 -4.14 19.23 -6.75
CA PRO A 108 -4.22 18.61 -8.07
C PRO A 108 -2.97 17.76 -8.27
N THR A 109 -3.14 16.58 -8.83
CA THR A 109 -2.09 15.70 -9.34
C THR A 109 -0.96 16.50 -10.03
N ASP A 110 -1.33 17.60 -10.69
CA ASP A 110 -0.44 18.47 -11.48
C ASP A 110 0.49 19.41 -10.66
N PHE A 111 0.17 19.75 -9.40
CA PHE A 111 1.02 20.65 -8.59
C PHE A 111 2.11 19.95 -7.79
N MET A 112 2.13 18.62 -7.79
CA MET A 112 3.21 17.89 -7.14
C MET A 112 4.40 17.67 -8.10
N ALA A 113 4.23 17.88 -9.42
CA ALA A 113 5.21 17.60 -10.48
C ALA A 113 6.21 18.73 -10.82
N THR A 114 6.55 19.61 -9.88
CA THR A 114 7.66 20.57 -10.05
C THR A 114 8.95 20.10 -9.40
#